data_AF-A0A832G3I9-F1
#
_entry.id   AF-A0A832G3I9-F1
#
_cell.length_a   1.000
_cell.length_b   1.000
_cell.length_c   1.000
_cell.angle_alpha   90.00
_cell.angle_beta   90.00
_cell.angle_gamma   90.00
#
_symmetry.space_group_name_H-M   'P 1'
#
loop_
_entity.id
_entity.type
_entity.pdbx_description
1 polymer ?
#
loop_
_entity_poly.entity_id
_entity_poly.type
_entity_poly.pdbx_seq_one_letter_code
_entity_poly.pdbx_strand_id
1 'polypeptide(L)'
;MRVDLTSIAVLCFEKDKEKLSEVVAHLSKRWNTKLVFYDRKIWETLMRFDCIVAYLASGIVIRGISEFLRSKWIDPAVIVIDKPMKHAVVLLGGHHGGNEVAQHLSQIGIEAVITTAMEFGEGVAVGIGFRKNTTAKEILEAISKALNECGLSFEDVRVIATVEGKENSEIVKVADAIKRPLFFVKKEDLNRMDLEETKAKLIGVKNVAEGCALKFSRLGELLLKKRVYGGVTVAIAR
;
A
#
# COMPACT_ATOMS: atom_id res chain seq x y z
N MET A 1 0.13 -3.84 3.42
CA MET A 1 -1.34 -3.83 3.49
C MET A 1 -2.01 -2.88 4.51
N ARG A 2 -2.35 -1.64 4.20
CA ARG A 2 -3.59 -1.50 3.41
C ARG A 2 -3.34 -1.91 1.96
N VAL A 3 -3.46 -3.19 1.68
CA VAL A 3 -3.07 -3.84 0.40
C VAL A 3 -4.09 -4.95 0.09
N ASP A 4 -5.03 -5.21 0.99
CA ASP A 4 -6.35 -5.64 0.59
C ASP A 4 -7.17 -4.41 0.89
N LEU A 5 -7.19 -3.53 -0.10
CA LEU A 5 -8.40 -2.78 -0.40
C LEU A 5 -9.57 -3.73 -0.12
N THR A 6 -10.50 -3.31 0.72
CA THR A 6 -11.71 -4.10 0.97
C THR A 6 -12.86 -3.52 0.18
N SER A 7 -12.88 -2.19 0.05
CA SER A 7 -13.99 -1.43 -0.52
C SER A 7 -13.53 -0.48 -1.61
N ILE A 8 -14.24 -0.51 -2.74
CA ILE A 8 -14.03 0.39 -3.87
C ILE A 8 -15.32 1.15 -4.17
N ALA A 9 -15.25 2.47 -4.29
CA ALA A 9 -16.32 3.28 -4.85
C ALA A 9 -16.04 3.58 -6.32
N VAL A 10 -16.92 3.14 -7.22
CA VAL A 10 -16.90 3.55 -8.63
C VAL A 10 -17.80 4.76 -8.77
N LEU A 11 -17.23 5.94 -8.97
CA LEU A 11 -17.94 7.21 -9.00
C LEU A 11 -18.22 7.65 -10.45
N CYS A 12 -19.47 7.94 -10.79
CA CYS A 12 -19.85 8.46 -12.11
C CYS A 12 -21.07 9.40 -12.04
N PHE A 13 -21.40 10.06 -13.15
CA PHE A 13 -22.73 10.66 -13.29
C PHE A 13 -23.77 9.58 -13.58
N GLU A 14 -25.02 9.76 -13.15
CA GLU A 14 -26.10 8.78 -13.34
C GLU A 14 -26.27 8.35 -14.80
N LYS A 15 -26.18 9.30 -15.75
CA LYS A 15 -26.24 9.03 -17.20
C LYS A 15 -25.14 8.12 -17.75
N ASP A 16 -24.04 7.95 -17.02
CA ASP A 16 -22.90 7.13 -17.43
C ASP A 16 -22.92 5.73 -16.77
N LYS A 17 -23.96 5.39 -16.00
CA LYS A 17 -24.09 4.12 -15.25
C LYS A 17 -23.78 2.89 -16.08
N GLU A 18 -24.41 2.76 -17.26
CA GLU A 18 -24.31 1.55 -18.09
C GLU A 18 -22.90 1.32 -18.64
N LYS A 19 -22.15 2.39 -18.92
CA LYS A 19 -20.76 2.30 -19.40
C LYS A 19 -19.84 1.67 -18.36
N LEU A 20 -20.18 1.80 -17.08
CA LEU A 20 -19.36 1.36 -15.95
C LEU A 20 -19.74 -0.03 -15.45
N SER A 21 -20.74 -0.69 -16.06
CA SER A 21 -21.18 -2.03 -15.67
C SER A 21 -20.06 -3.07 -15.72
N GLU A 22 -19.24 -3.06 -16.76
CA GLU A 22 -18.09 -3.97 -16.89
C GLU A 22 -17.02 -3.68 -15.83
N VAL A 23 -16.70 -2.41 -15.60
CA VAL A 23 -15.74 -1.98 -14.56
C VAL A 23 -16.17 -2.45 -13.18
N VAL A 24 -17.44 -2.20 -12.82
CA VAL A 24 -17.99 -2.62 -11.52
C VAL A 24 -17.98 -4.14 -11.40
N ALA A 25 -18.43 -4.87 -12.42
CA ALA A 25 -18.43 -6.32 -12.41
C ALA A 25 -17.02 -6.91 -12.28
N HIS A 26 -16.05 -6.37 -13.01
CA HIS A 26 -14.66 -6.81 -12.96
C HIS A 26 -14.05 -6.61 -11.57
N LEU A 27 -14.13 -5.40 -11.02
CA LEU A 27 -13.58 -5.09 -9.69
C LEU A 27 -14.30 -5.87 -8.58
N SER A 28 -15.60 -6.13 -8.74
CA SER A 28 -16.41 -6.89 -7.78
C SER A 28 -15.96 -8.35 -7.60
N LYS A 29 -15.19 -8.90 -8.55
CA LYS A 29 -14.61 -10.25 -8.42
C LYS A 29 -13.64 -10.38 -7.26
N ARG A 30 -13.00 -9.26 -6.87
CA ARG A 30 -11.97 -9.23 -5.83
C ARG A 30 -12.30 -8.31 -4.66
N TRP A 31 -13.02 -7.21 -4.90
CA TRP A 31 -13.26 -6.17 -3.91
C TRP A 31 -14.74 -5.88 -3.73
N ASN A 32 -15.15 -5.47 -2.54
CA ASN A 32 -16.51 -4.98 -2.29
C ASN A 32 -16.72 -3.65 -3.01
N THR A 33 -17.21 -3.73 -4.24
CA THR A 33 -17.29 -2.58 -5.15
C THR A 33 -18.70 -2.02 -5.16
N LYS A 34 -18.83 -0.71 -4.96
CA LYS A 34 -20.11 0.01 -4.99
C LYS A 34 -20.10 1.07 -6.08
N LEU A 35 -21.13 1.08 -6.92
CA LEU A 35 -21.39 2.18 -7.82
C LEU A 35 -21.99 3.35 -7.03
N VAL A 36 -21.41 4.53 -7.18
CA VAL A 36 -21.82 5.77 -6.49
C VAL A 36 -22.05 6.86 -7.54
N PHE A 37 -23.12 7.61 -7.38
CA PHE A 37 -23.42 8.72 -8.28
C PHE A 37 -22.87 10.04 -7.73
N TYR A 38 -22.32 10.83 -8.64
CA TYR A 38 -21.75 12.12 -8.31
C TYR A 38 -22.83 13.12 -7.91
N ASP A 39 -22.62 13.74 -6.76
CA ASP A 39 -23.23 14.99 -6.35
C ASP A 39 -22.16 15.89 -5.69
N ARG A 40 -22.49 17.14 -5.37
CA ARG A 40 -21.50 18.10 -4.83
C ARG A 40 -21.01 17.77 -3.41
N LYS A 41 -21.74 16.96 -2.64
CA LYS A 41 -21.49 16.65 -1.23
C LYS A 41 -20.96 15.23 -1.02
N ILE A 42 -20.89 14.41 -2.07
CA ILE A 42 -20.55 12.98 -1.98
C ILE A 42 -19.13 12.70 -1.46
N TRP A 43 -18.23 13.68 -1.55
CA TRP A 43 -16.81 13.51 -1.28
C TRP A 43 -16.50 13.00 0.12
N GLU A 44 -17.13 13.55 1.17
CA GLU A 44 -16.90 13.07 2.54
C GLU A 44 -17.24 11.58 2.70
N THR A 45 -18.33 11.14 2.06
CA THR A 45 -18.75 9.73 2.06
C THR A 45 -17.75 8.85 1.31
N LEU A 46 -17.22 9.33 0.18
CA LEU A 46 -16.24 8.60 -0.62
C LEU A 46 -14.91 8.39 0.13
N MET A 47 -14.53 9.32 1.00
CA MET A 47 -13.30 9.21 1.80
C MET A 47 -13.33 8.08 2.84
N ARG A 48 -14.48 7.38 2.99
CA ARG A 48 -14.63 6.18 3.83
C ARG A 48 -14.27 4.88 3.11
N PHE A 49 -14.16 4.90 1.79
CA PHE A 49 -13.73 3.75 1.00
C PHE A 49 -12.21 3.61 1.03
N ASP A 50 -11.69 2.44 0.68
CA ASP A 50 -10.24 2.25 0.55
C ASP A 50 -9.71 2.78 -0.78
N CYS A 51 -10.53 2.71 -1.84
CA CYS A 51 -10.21 3.23 -3.17
C CYS A 51 -11.43 3.87 -3.84
N ILE A 52 -11.19 4.95 -4.57
CA ILE A 52 -12.16 5.66 -5.41
C ILE A 52 -11.71 5.53 -6.86
N VAL A 53 -12.54 4.91 -7.71
CA VAL A 53 -12.37 4.86 -9.17
C VAL A 53 -13.37 5.81 -9.79
N ALA A 54 -12.92 6.99 -10.20
CA ALA A 54 -13.79 8.06 -10.66
C ALA A 54 -13.79 8.18 -12.19
N TYR A 55 -14.96 8.01 -12.81
CA TYR A 55 -15.21 8.29 -14.22
C TYR A 55 -15.66 9.75 -14.42
N LEU A 56 -14.76 10.68 -14.08
CA LEU A 56 -14.97 12.13 -14.08
C LEU A 56 -13.70 12.83 -14.59
N ALA A 57 -13.82 14.10 -14.97
CA ALA A 57 -12.62 14.90 -15.23
C ALA A 57 -11.76 15.02 -13.95
N SER A 58 -10.46 14.83 -14.06
CA SER A 58 -9.53 14.84 -12.91
C SER A 58 -9.65 16.11 -12.07
N GLY A 59 -9.85 17.27 -12.69
CA GLY A 59 -10.03 18.55 -11.97
C GLY A 59 -11.26 18.58 -11.05
N ILE A 60 -12.33 17.86 -11.36
CA ILE A 60 -13.49 17.71 -10.47
C ILE A 60 -13.11 16.88 -9.25
N VAL A 61 -12.42 15.76 -9.48
CA VAL A 61 -11.99 14.83 -8.44
C VAL A 61 -11.00 15.51 -7.50
N ILE A 62 -9.96 16.16 -8.03
CA ILE A 62 -8.91 16.84 -7.24
C ILE A 62 -9.52 17.92 -6.34
N ARG A 63 -10.35 18.82 -6.88
CA ARG A 63 -11.00 19.87 -6.09
C ARG A 63 -12.01 19.31 -5.08
N GLY A 64 -12.65 18.19 -5.40
CA GLY A 64 -13.63 17.55 -4.53
C GLY A 64 -12.99 16.90 -3.30
N ILE A 65 -11.85 16.24 -3.49
CA ILE A 65 -11.16 15.54 -2.40
C ILE A 65 -10.24 16.45 -1.59
N SER A 66 -9.81 17.61 -2.12
CA SER A 66 -8.73 18.41 -1.54
C SER A 66 -8.96 18.83 -0.09
N GLU A 67 -10.22 19.09 0.30
CA GLU A 67 -10.57 19.50 1.67
C GLU A 67 -10.56 18.34 2.67
N PHE A 68 -10.50 17.10 2.19
CA PHE A 68 -10.56 15.89 3.02
C PHE A 68 -9.23 15.12 3.09
N LEU A 69 -8.21 15.57 2.34
CA LEU A 69 -6.88 14.96 2.36
C LEU A 69 -6.21 15.23 3.71
N ARG A 70 -5.60 14.20 4.29
CA ARG A 70 -4.96 14.27 5.61
C ARG A 70 -3.51 13.84 5.54
N SER A 71 -3.24 12.66 4.97
CA SER A 71 -1.88 12.18 4.78
C SER A 71 -1.83 11.02 3.80
N LYS A 72 -0.67 10.86 3.15
CA LYS A 72 -0.39 9.76 2.23
C LYS A 72 -0.64 8.37 2.81
N TRP A 73 -0.69 8.20 4.14
CA TRP A 73 -0.80 6.91 4.82
C TRP A 73 -2.22 6.42 5.05
N ILE A 74 -3.19 7.35 5.19
CA ILE A 74 -4.55 7.04 5.64
C ILE A 74 -5.62 7.40 4.62
N ASP A 75 -5.29 8.28 3.67
CA ASP A 75 -6.20 8.70 2.61
C ASP A 75 -6.45 7.56 1.61
N PRO A 76 -7.63 7.51 0.99
CA PRO A 76 -7.96 6.48 0.01
C PRO A 76 -7.07 6.58 -1.23
N ALA A 77 -6.89 5.45 -1.92
CA ALA A 77 -6.39 5.49 -3.28
C ALA A 77 -7.41 6.16 -4.21
N VAL A 78 -6.95 6.97 -5.16
CA VAL A 78 -7.83 7.67 -6.11
C VAL A 78 -7.33 7.43 -7.51
N ILE A 79 -8.20 6.91 -8.37
CA ILE A 79 -7.95 6.59 -9.77
C ILE A 79 -8.99 7.32 -10.60
N VAL A 80 -8.58 7.90 -11.72
CA VAL A 80 -9.48 8.53 -12.68
C VAL A 80 -9.48 7.75 -13.98
N ILE A 81 -10.67 7.38 -14.44
CA ILE A 81 -10.88 6.81 -15.78
C ILE A 81 -11.27 7.94 -16.73
N ASP A 82 -10.54 8.09 -17.83
CA ASP A 82 -10.85 9.08 -18.87
C ASP A 82 -12.16 8.74 -19.59
N LYS A 83 -12.80 9.75 -20.21
CA LYS A 83 -14.11 9.54 -20.87
C LYS A 83 -14.12 8.50 -22.01
N PRO A 84 -13.02 8.30 -22.76
CA PRO A 84 -12.92 7.20 -23.71
C PRO A 84 -12.73 5.81 -23.07
N MET A 85 -12.54 5.71 -21.74
CA MET A 85 -12.18 4.49 -21.02
C MET A 85 -10.90 3.83 -21.55
N LYS A 86 -9.94 4.65 -21.96
CA LYS A 86 -8.62 4.18 -22.43
C LYS A 86 -7.61 4.09 -21.31
N HIS A 87 -7.70 4.98 -20.32
CA HIS A 87 -6.68 5.12 -19.28
C HIS A 87 -7.29 5.16 -17.88
N ALA A 88 -6.65 4.46 -16.95
CA ALA A 88 -6.87 4.52 -15.51
C ALA A 88 -5.66 5.21 -14.85
N VAL A 89 -5.80 6.50 -14.58
CA VAL A 89 -4.72 7.35 -14.03
C VAL A 89 -4.76 7.35 -12.51
N VAL A 90 -3.70 6.85 -11.87
CA VAL A 90 -3.58 6.86 -10.41
C VAL A 90 -3.19 8.26 -9.93
N LEU A 91 -4.09 8.94 -9.22
CA LEU A 91 -3.86 10.29 -8.67
C LEU A 91 -3.32 10.25 -7.23
N LEU A 92 -3.80 9.33 -6.40
CA LEU A 92 -3.41 9.18 -5.00
C LEU A 92 -3.31 7.70 -4.61
N GLY A 93 -2.50 7.42 -3.60
CA GLY A 93 -2.46 6.12 -2.95
C GLY A 93 -1.97 4.98 -3.84
N GLY A 94 -1.01 5.22 -4.75
CA GLY A 94 -0.42 4.16 -5.58
C GLY A 94 0.10 2.97 -4.74
N HIS A 95 0.75 3.26 -3.61
CA HIS A 95 1.21 2.27 -2.63
C HIS A 95 0.14 1.80 -1.62
N HIS A 96 -1.09 2.29 -1.74
CA HIS A 96 -2.23 1.90 -0.92
C HIS A 96 -3.26 1.11 -1.73
N GLY A 97 -2.80 0.44 -2.80
CA GLY A 97 -3.61 -0.38 -3.69
C GLY A 97 -4.08 0.31 -4.97
N GLY A 98 -3.84 1.61 -5.13
CA GLY A 98 -4.21 2.34 -6.35
C GLY A 98 -3.55 1.79 -7.61
N ASN A 99 -2.27 1.44 -7.53
CA ASN A 99 -1.55 0.81 -8.65
C ASN A 99 -2.14 -0.56 -8.99
N GLU A 100 -2.44 -1.36 -7.97
CA GLU A 100 -3.01 -2.69 -8.16
C GLU A 100 -4.38 -2.61 -8.84
N VAL A 101 -5.27 -1.73 -8.39
CA VAL A 101 -6.58 -1.54 -9.03
C VAL A 101 -6.43 -1.06 -10.47
N ALA A 102 -5.53 -0.12 -10.75
CA ALA A 102 -5.27 0.33 -12.11
C ALA A 102 -4.78 -0.82 -13.01
N GLN A 103 -3.87 -1.67 -12.51
CA GLN A 103 -3.40 -2.86 -13.23
C GLN A 103 -4.51 -3.89 -13.48
N HIS A 104 -5.44 -4.07 -12.53
CA HIS A 104 -6.62 -4.91 -12.76
C HIS A 104 -7.52 -4.35 -13.85
N LEU A 105 -7.75 -3.04 -13.87
CA LEU A 105 -8.51 -2.38 -14.94
C LEU A 105 -7.87 -2.55 -16.33
N SER A 106 -6.54 -2.68 -16.42
CA SER A 106 -5.86 -2.99 -17.69
C SER A 106 -6.24 -4.35 -18.27
N GLN A 107 -6.69 -5.30 -17.45
CA GLN A 107 -7.15 -6.61 -17.92
C GLN A 107 -8.46 -6.54 -18.72
N ILE A 108 -9.21 -5.43 -18.60
CA ILE A 108 -10.41 -5.14 -19.39
C ILE A 108 -10.18 -4.01 -20.40
N GLY A 109 -8.91 -3.74 -20.77
CA GLY A 109 -8.55 -2.79 -21.82
C GLY A 109 -8.43 -1.33 -21.38
N ILE A 110 -8.47 -1.03 -20.07
CA ILE A 110 -8.27 0.32 -19.53
C ILE A 110 -6.82 0.44 -19.03
N GLU A 111 -5.94 1.02 -19.83
CA GLU A 111 -4.50 1.07 -19.58
C GLU A 111 -4.15 1.83 -18.29
N ALA A 112 -3.36 1.19 -17.41
CA ALA A 112 -2.92 1.78 -16.16
C ALA A 112 -1.85 2.85 -16.40
N VAL A 113 -2.10 4.07 -15.93
CA VAL A 113 -1.09 5.15 -15.93
C VAL A 113 -0.58 5.33 -14.51
N ILE A 114 0.58 4.72 -14.24
CA ILE A 114 1.23 4.67 -12.92
C ILE A 114 2.54 5.47 -12.96
N THR A 115 2.69 6.41 -12.04
CA THR A 115 3.87 7.30 -11.97
C THR A 115 4.75 7.03 -10.74
N THR A 116 4.31 6.21 -9.80
CA THR A 116 5.03 6.01 -8.54
C THR A 116 6.33 5.22 -8.74
N ALA A 117 7.43 5.71 -8.16
CA ALA A 117 8.77 5.15 -8.35
C ALA A 117 8.94 3.69 -7.88
N MET A 118 8.11 3.18 -6.96
CA MET A 118 8.28 1.82 -6.41
C MET A 118 8.20 0.72 -7.47
N GLU A 119 7.36 0.89 -8.49
CA GLU A 119 7.20 -0.14 -9.53
C GLU A 119 8.46 -0.25 -10.40
N PHE A 120 9.22 0.84 -10.50
CA PHE A 120 10.41 0.95 -11.33
C PHE A 120 11.73 0.78 -10.56
N GLY A 121 11.70 0.90 -9.22
CA GLY A 121 12.90 0.76 -8.39
C GLY A 121 13.41 -0.68 -8.30
N GLU A 122 14.71 -0.88 -8.42
CA GLU A 122 15.40 -2.10 -8.00
C GLU A 122 15.78 -2.01 -6.50
N GLY A 123 16.14 -3.13 -5.88
CA GLY A 123 16.61 -3.17 -4.50
C GLY A 123 15.79 -4.06 -3.58
N VAL A 124 16.17 -4.05 -2.30
CA VAL A 124 15.69 -5.00 -1.28
C VAL A 124 14.45 -4.51 -0.55
N ALA A 125 13.64 -5.45 -0.07
CA ALA A 125 12.57 -5.23 0.87
C ALA A 125 13.03 -5.49 2.30
N VAL A 126 12.79 -4.52 3.19
CA VAL A 126 13.19 -4.62 4.60
C VAL A 126 11.93 -4.78 5.46
N GLY A 127 11.80 -5.92 6.10
CA GLY A 127 10.71 -6.21 7.03
C GLY A 127 11.13 -5.95 8.48
N ILE A 128 10.30 -5.24 9.23
CA ILE A 128 10.66 -4.65 10.52
C ILE A 128 9.60 -5.00 11.57
N GLY A 129 10.01 -5.62 12.68
CA GLY A 129 9.21 -5.77 13.89
C GLY A 129 9.83 -5.00 15.05
N PHE A 130 9.04 -4.32 15.88
CA PHE A 130 9.57 -3.53 17.00
C PHE A 130 8.55 -3.35 18.13
N ARG A 131 9.06 -3.06 19.34
CA ARG A 131 8.24 -2.83 20.55
C ARG A 131 7.51 -1.47 20.48
N LYS A 132 6.47 -1.26 21.31
CA LYS A 132 5.61 -0.06 21.24
C LYS A 132 6.37 1.26 21.44
N ASN A 133 7.40 1.26 22.30
CA ASN A 133 8.11 2.48 22.70
C ASN A 133 9.47 2.65 22.00
N THR A 134 9.71 1.93 20.91
CA THR A 134 10.94 2.08 20.14
C THR A 134 10.91 3.39 19.34
N THR A 135 11.98 4.17 19.46
CA THR A 135 12.16 5.46 18.80
C THR A 135 12.53 5.31 17.32
N ALA A 136 12.28 6.34 16.51
CA ALA A 136 12.68 6.34 15.09
C ALA A 136 14.20 6.14 14.92
N LYS A 137 15.00 6.71 15.84
CA LYS A 137 16.47 6.57 15.85
C LYS A 137 16.89 5.12 16.05
N GLU A 138 16.32 4.42 17.04
CA GLU A 138 16.63 3.00 17.28
C GLU A 138 16.26 2.12 16.08
N ILE A 139 15.14 2.42 15.41
CA ILE A 139 14.73 1.70 14.20
C ILE A 139 15.71 1.96 13.05
N LEU A 140 16.11 3.21 12.81
CA LEU A 140 17.10 3.57 11.79
C LEU A 140 18.43 2.87 12.03
N GLU A 141 18.92 2.88 13.27
CA GLU A 141 20.17 2.21 13.64
C GLU A 141 20.10 0.69 13.43
N ALA A 142 18.96 0.06 13.75
CA ALA A 142 18.74 -1.36 13.51
C ALA A 142 18.73 -1.70 12.02
N ILE A 143 18.03 -0.91 11.20
CA ILE A 143 18.00 -1.11 9.73
C ILE A 143 19.40 -0.93 9.15
N SER A 144 20.10 0.13 9.55
CA SER A 144 21.47 0.41 9.08
C SER A 144 22.42 -0.75 9.39
N LYS A 145 22.39 -1.29 10.62
CA LYS A 145 23.19 -2.46 11.00
C LYS A 145 22.86 -3.69 10.17
N ALA A 146 21.57 -3.99 10.00
CA ALA A 146 21.12 -5.13 9.20
C ALA A 146 21.55 -5.03 7.73
N LEU A 147 21.45 -3.84 7.13
CA LEU A 147 21.89 -3.59 5.75
C LEU A 147 23.41 -3.79 5.62
N ASN A 148 24.19 -3.22 6.54
CA ASN A 148 25.65 -3.33 6.51
C ASN A 148 26.13 -4.80 6.59
N GLU A 149 25.43 -5.66 7.34
CA GLU A 149 25.72 -7.09 7.39
C GLU A 149 25.52 -7.81 6.06
N CYS A 150 24.69 -7.26 5.18
CA CYS A 150 24.46 -7.75 3.82
C CYS A 150 25.32 -7.03 2.78
N GLY A 151 26.21 -6.11 3.20
CA GLY A 151 26.95 -5.23 2.28
C GLY A 151 26.07 -4.21 1.57
N LEU A 152 24.93 -3.84 2.16
CA LEU A 152 23.93 -2.93 1.62
C LEU A 152 23.88 -1.62 2.40
N SER A 153 23.21 -0.63 1.82
CA SER A 153 22.95 0.69 2.38
C SER A 153 21.47 1.08 2.25
N PHE A 154 21.08 2.25 2.75
CA PHE A 154 19.71 2.78 2.55
C PHE A 154 19.40 3.11 1.08
N GLU A 155 20.41 3.24 0.22
CA GLU A 155 20.22 3.46 -1.22
C GLU A 155 19.70 2.20 -1.92
N ASP A 156 20.04 1.03 -1.37
CA ASP A 156 19.61 -0.28 -1.86
C ASP A 156 18.21 -0.68 -1.38
N VAL A 157 17.66 0.04 -0.39
CA VAL A 157 16.32 -0.23 0.14
C VAL A 157 15.27 0.28 -0.82
N ARG A 158 14.52 -0.64 -1.43
CA ARG A 158 13.37 -0.29 -2.27
C ARG A 158 12.14 0.05 -1.44
N VAL A 159 11.92 -0.71 -0.36
CA VAL A 159 10.70 -0.64 0.44
C VAL A 159 10.96 -1.12 1.86
N ILE A 160 10.30 -0.49 2.83
CA ILE A 160 10.23 -1.00 4.19
C ILE A 160 8.80 -1.45 4.52
N ALA A 161 8.67 -2.47 5.36
CA ALA A 161 7.37 -3.00 5.74
C ALA A 161 7.34 -3.46 7.21
N THR A 162 6.18 -3.33 7.85
CA THR A 162 5.90 -3.82 9.21
C THR A 162 4.46 -4.32 9.28
N VAL A 163 3.99 -4.81 10.44
CA VAL A 163 2.60 -5.28 10.62
C VAL A 163 1.62 -4.11 10.81
N GLU A 164 0.35 -4.31 10.46
CA GLU A 164 -0.76 -3.39 10.78
C GLU A 164 -0.88 -3.06 12.28
N GLY A 165 -1.47 -1.91 12.59
CA GLY A 165 -1.56 -1.36 13.94
C GLY A 165 -0.34 -0.52 14.35
N LYS A 166 0.58 -0.26 13.40
CA LYS A 166 1.79 0.57 13.58
C LYS A 166 1.71 1.91 12.85
N GLU A 167 0.56 2.26 12.28
CA GLU A 167 0.32 3.44 11.43
C GLU A 167 0.63 4.76 12.15
N ASN A 168 0.43 4.81 13.47
CA ASN A 168 0.69 5.99 14.29
C ASN A 168 1.97 5.87 15.14
N SER A 169 2.93 5.05 14.71
CA SER A 169 4.18 4.83 15.42
C SER A 169 5.39 5.48 14.73
N GLU A 170 6.53 5.47 15.41
CA GLU A 170 7.77 6.12 14.95
C GLU A 170 8.30 5.63 13.59
N ILE A 171 7.84 4.46 13.12
CA ILE A 171 8.20 3.92 11.79
C ILE A 171 7.80 4.85 10.64
N VAL A 172 6.76 5.68 10.81
CA VAL A 172 6.36 6.67 9.80
C VAL A 172 7.46 7.72 9.61
N LYS A 173 8.07 8.18 10.71
CA LYS A 173 9.20 9.13 10.66
C LYS A 173 10.44 8.49 10.03
N VAL A 174 10.65 7.19 10.24
CA VAL A 174 11.72 6.43 9.57
C VAL A 174 11.52 6.45 8.06
N ALA A 175 10.32 6.11 7.60
CA ALA A 175 9.98 6.10 6.17
C ALA A 175 10.20 7.48 5.52
N ASP A 176 9.78 8.55 6.20
CA ASP A 176 9.97 9.91 5.74
C ASP A 176 11.45 10.32 5.70
N ALA A 177 12.24 9.92 6.70
CA ALA A 177 13.67 10.21 6.77
C ALA A 177 14.47 9.52 5.65
N ILE A 178 14.19 8.25 5.36
CA ILE A 178 14.88 7.49 4.31
C ILE A 178 14.26 7.69 2.92
N LYS A 179 13.13 8.40 2.83
CA LYS A 179 12.36 8.65 1.61
C LYS A 179 11.98 7.38 0.85
N ARG A 180 11.67 6.30 1.58
CA ARG A 180 11.22 5.01 1.01
C ARG A 180 9.76 4.72 1.33
N PRO A 181 9.04 4.00 0.45
CA PRO A 181 7.72 3.50 0.74
C PRO A 181 7.70 2.66 2.02
N LEU A 182 6.65 2.82 2.83
CA LEU A 182 6.37 2.01 4.01
C LEU A 182 5.02 1.31 3.87
N PHE A 183 5.00 0.01 4.15
CA PHE A 183 3.79 -0.78 4.15
C PHE A 183 3.52 -1.41 5.51
N PHE A 184 2.26 -1.38 5.94
CA PHE A 184 1.78 -2.09 7.12
C PHE A 184 1.10 -3.37 6.67
N VAL A 185 1.47 -4.60 7.01
CA VAL A 185 0.90 -5.85 6.46
C VAL A 185 -0.17 -6.40 7.41
N LYS A 186 -1.30 -6.87 6.87
CA LYS A 186 -2.37 -7.47 7.67
C LYS A 186 -1.89 -8.75 8.33
N LYS A 187 -2.39 -9.02 9.53
CA LYS A 187 -2.03 -10.22 10.28
C LYS A 187 -2.44 -11.49 9.53
N GLU A 188 -3.60 -11.48 8.89
CA GLU A 188 -4.14 -12.63 8.16
C GLU A 188 -3.20 -13.05 7.02
N ASP A 189 -2.63 -12.10 6.28
CA ASP A 189 -1.70 -12.43 5.19
C ASP A 189 -0.41 -13.05 5.71
N LEU A 190 0.17 -12.43 6.74
CA LEU A 190 1.38 -12.96 7.36
C LEU A 190 1.16 -14.37 7.90
N ASN A 191 -0.06 -14.68 8.36
CA ASN A 191 -0.41 -16.00 8.86
C ASN A 191 -0.68 -17.03 7.75
N ARG A 192 -1.08 -16.58 6.54
CA ARG A 192 -1.24 -17.43 5.34
C ARG A 192 0.08 -17.81 4.71
N MET A 193 1.14 -17.04 4.93
CA MET A 193 2.48 -17.35 4.42
C MET A 193 3.08 -18.55 5.17
N ASP A 194 3.92 -19.30 4.44
CA ASP A 194 4.74 -20.36 5.02
C ASP A 194 5.96 -19.74 5.71
N LEU A 195 5.81 -19.46 7.01
CA LEU A 195 6.79 -18.75 7.83
C LEU A 195 7.00 -19.49 9.16
N GLU A 196 8.25 -19.52 9.62
CA GLU A 196 8.58 -19.99 10.96
C GLU A 196 7.96 -19.10 12.04
N GLU A 197 7.36 -19.71 13.06
CA GLU A 197 6.75 -18.98 14.16
C GLU A 197 7.78 -18.26 15.04
N THR A 198 7.40 -17.11 15.57
CA THR A 198 8.25 -16.30 16.44
C THR A 198 7.47 -15.75 17.63
N LYS A 199 8.14 -14.94 18.47
CA LYS A 199 7.49 -14.16 19.54
C LYS A 199 6.37 -13.24 19.04
N ALA A 200 6.25 -13.00 17.73
CA ALA A 200 5.12 -12.30 17.14
C ALA A 200 3.77 -13.01 17.38
N LYS A 201 3.75 -14.30 17.72
CA LYS A 201 2.50 -15.00 18.05
C LYS A 201 1.73 -14.36 19.20
N LEU A 202 2.44 -13.68 20.11
CA LEU A 202 1.85 -12.90 21.21
C LEU A 202 0.96 -11.75 20.72
N ILE A 203 1.15 -11.29 19.49
CA ILE A 203 0.32 -10.27 18.84
C ILE A 203 -0.54 -10.85 17.70
N GLY A 204 -0.66 -12.18 17.63
CA GLY A 204 -1.49 -12.89 16.65
C GLY A 204 -0.86 -13.07 15.26
N VAL A 205 0.48 -13.03 15.15
CA VAL A 205 1.19 -13.14 13.87
C VAL A 205 2.33 -14.15 13.96
N LYS A 206 2.49 -15.05 12.97
CA LYS A 206 3.62 -16.00 12.95
C LYS A 206 4.98 -15.29 12.98
N ASN A 207 5.25 -14.42 12.00
CA ASN A 207 6.52 -13.72 11.85
C ASN A 207 6.34 -12.38 11.15
N VAL A 208 6.63 -11.28 11.86
CA VAL A 208 6.48 -9.94 11.29
C VAL A 208 7.62 -9.62 10.34
N ALA A 209 8.88 -9.76 10.77
CA ALA A 209 10.01 -9.27 10.01
C ALA A 209 10.17 -10.01 8.68
N GLU A 210 10.27 -11.34 8.69
CA GLU A 210 10.48 -12.11 7.45
C GLU A 210 9.26 -12.05 6.54
N GLY A 211 8.05 -12.19 7.10
CA GLY A 211 6.82 -12.12 6.30
C GLY A 211 6.63 -10.78 5.61
N CYS A 212 6.97 -9.67 6.29
CA CYS A 212 6.92 -8.34 5.68
C CYS A 212 7.99 -8.17 4.60
N ALA A 213 9.22 -8.66 4.82
CA ALA A 213 10.28 -8.60 3.82
C ALA A 213 9.90 -9.41 2.56
N LEU A 214 9.50 -10.68 2.75
CA LEU A 214 9.13 -11.59 1.67
C LEU A 214 7.92 -11.11 0.87
N LYS A 215 6.89 -10.57 1.54
CA LYS A 215 5.69 -10.07 0.84
C LYS A 215 6.00 -8.98 -0.19
N PHE A 216 7.04 -8.19 0.04
CA PHE A 216 7.46 -7.14 -0.88
C PHE A 216 8.78 -7.44 -1.58
N SER A 217 9.27 -8.68 -1.50
CA SER A 217 10.38 -9.15 -2.30
C SER A 217 9.91 -9.42 -3.74
N ARG A 218 10.81 -9.30 -4.72
CA ARG A 218 10.52 -9.69 -6.11
C ARG A 218 10.85 -11.15 -6.36
N LEU A 219 11.92 -11.67 -5.75
CA LEU A 219 12.42 -13.03 -5.98
C LEU A 219 11.98 -14.02 -4.90
N GLY A 220 11.42 -13.56 -3.78
CA GLY A 220 11.00 -14.45 -2.69
C GLY A 220 12.18 -14.96 -1.86
N GLU A 221 13.34 -14.32 -1.92
CA GLU A 221 14.57 -14.81 -1.28
C GLU A 221 14.96 -13.95 -0.07
N LEU A 222 15.20 -14.57 1.08
CA LEU A 222 15.76 -13.89 2.26
C LEU A 222 17.28 -13.75 2.14
N LEU A 223 17.76 -12.52 2.05
CA LEU A 223 19.18 -12.18 2.18
C LEU A 223 19.62 -12.20 3.66
N LEU A 224 18.73 -11.74 4.53
CA LEU A 224 18.91 -11.78 5.97
C LEU A 224 17.64 -12.34 6.61
N LYS A 225 17.74 -13.57 7.12
CA LYS A 225 16.77 -14.10 8.08
C LYS A 225 16.66 -13.17 9.27
N LYS A 226 15.51 -13.18 9.93
CA LYS A 226 15.20 -12.35 11.09
C LYS A 226 16.40 -12.24 12.06
N ARG A 227 16.80 -11.00 12.35
CA ARG A 227 17.84 -10.65 13.32
C ARG A 227 17.35 -9.58 14.28
N VAL A 228 17.78 -9.65 15.54
CA VAL A 228 17.33 -8.76 16.62
C VAL A 228 18.42 -7.76 16.96
N TYR A 229 18.05 -6.47 16.94
CA TYR A 229 18.87 -5.32 17.29
C TYR A 229 18.19 -4.57 18.44
N GLY A 230 18.47 -4.97 19.67
CA GLY A 230 17.80 -4.43 20.86
C GLY A 230 16.28 -4.67 20.82
N GLY A 231 15.51 -3.58 20.76
CA GLY A 231 14.04 -3.62 20.67
C GLY A 231 13.46 -3.83 19.28
N VAL A 232 14.32 -3.90 18.25
CA VAL A 232 13.95 -3.97 16.83
C VAL A 232 14.37 -5.32 16.26
N THR A 233 13.59 -5.83 15.33
CA THR A 233 13.84 -7.05 14.58
C THR A 233 13.77 -6.71 13.11
N VAL A 234 14.80 -7.08 12.34
CA VAL A 234 14.89 -6.78 10.91
C VAL A 234 15.09 -8.08 10.13
N ALA A 235 14.47 -8.17 8.96
CA ALA A 235 14.77 -9.16 7.93
C ALA A 235 14.87 -8.44 6.58
N ILE A 236 15.66 -8.98 5.66
CA ILE A 236 15.91 -8.39 4.34
C ILE A 236 15.67 -9.45 3.28
N ALA A 237 14.90 -9.10 2.26
CA ALA A 237 14.59 -9.98 1.14
C ALA A 237 14.77 -9.27 -0.22
N ARG A 238 15.00 -10.04 -1.27
CA ARG A 238 15.03 -9.57 -2.66
C ARG A 238 14.05 -10.33 -3.53
#